data_AF-A0A6G1CDI0-F1
#
_entry.id   AF-A0A6G1CDI0-F1
#
_cell.length_a   1.000
_cell.length_b   1.000
_cell.length_c   1.000
_cell.angle_alpha   90.00
_cell.angle_beta   90.00
_cell.angle_gamma   90.00
#
_symmetry.space_group_name_H-M   'P 1'
#
loop_
_entity.id
_entity.type
_entity.pdbx_description
1 polymer ?
#
loop_
_entity_poly.entity_id
_entity_poly.type
_entity_poly.pdbx_seq_one_letter_code
_entity_poly.pdbx_strand_id
1 'polypeptide(L)'
;MSMLRRVVFSFQLPATFNLPKSQLQLYGEGVYCVGEDYLSRCAKGKDAVERFTAVVAWSISTTRPPIFGFAPYNPVLGETHHVSSGSLHILLEQVSHRPPVSALHATDDSGDVELVWCQNPIPKFHGTSVEATVKGKRHVRLLKFNENYEIDCPNLLIRLLPAPSVEWSGTVRIVCKQSGLEAEVCYYRSHTFLGLGGDPRCVKGKIFSSRSRETICEIDGHWDRTVSSKDARSGKVSVLYDARTAISDLKTPVVRNQEGLSPSESAVFWGEVSDAILKKDWERSRQAKRRVEDTARRLDKERNDKGEVWIPKHFSLSQDKHGNWECWPLEKSVPPAPIIVPS
;
A
#
# COMPACT_ATOMS: atom_id res chain seq x y z
N MET A 1 -26.43 6.60 12.88
CA MET A 1 -25.00 6.22 12.72
C MET A 1 -24.23 7.46 12.29
N SER A 2 -23.33 7.93 13.16
CA SER A 2 -23.15 9.35 13.50
C SER A 2 -22.37 10.20 12.49
N MET A 3 -22.66 11.50 12.56
CA MET A 3 -22.03 12.65 11.90
C MET A 3 -20.49 12.59 11.86
N LEU A 4 -19.84 11.90 12.82
CA LEU A 4 -18.38 11.66 12.84
C LEU A 4 -17.86 10.79 11.69
N ARG A 5 -18.62 9.81 11.17
CA ARG A 5 -18.17 9.03 9.99
C ARG A 5 -18.09 9.88 8.72
N ARG A 6 -18.89 10.95 8.62
CA ARG A 6 -18.85 11.88 7.48
C ARG A 6 -17.60 12.75 7.50
N VAL A 7 -17.14 13.17 8.69
CA VAL A 7 -16.06 14.16 8.85
C VAL A 7 -14.69 13.66 8.39
N VAL A 8 -14.39 12.36 8.54
CA VAL A 8 -13.00 11.89 8.37
C VAL A 8 -12.59 11.69 6.91
N PHE A 9 -13.53 11.36 6.01
CA PHE A 9 -13.27 11.33 4.56
C PHE A 9 -13.63 12.66 3.86
N SER A 10 -14.25 13.60 4.56
CA SER A 10 -14.62 14.92 4.03
C SER A 10 -13.64 16.03 4.41
N PHE A 11 -12.60 15.73 5.22
CA PHE A 11 -11.57 16.72 5.52
C PHE A 11 -10.64 16.88 4.31
N GLN A 12 -10.97 17.85 3.46
CA GLN A 12 -10.09 18.26 2.38
C GLN A 12 -8.91 19.02 2.97
N LEU A 13 -7.74 18.40 2.97
CA LEU A 13 -6.51 19.10 3.31
C LEU A 13 -6.26 20.21 2.27
N PRO A 14 -5.84 21.41 2.73
CA PRO A 14 -5.35 22.44 1.82
C PRO A 14 -4.20 21.91 0.96
N ALA A 15 -4.10 22.39 -0.27
CA ALA A 15 -3.07 21.94 -1.21
C ALA A 15 -1.62 22.13 -0.69
N THR A 16 -1.41 23.05 0.25
CA THR A 16 -0.12 23.27 0.94
C THR A 16 0.34 22.07 1.77
N PHE A 17 -0.58 21.22 2.20
CA PHE A 17 -0.31 20.00 2.96
C PHE A 17 -0.41 18.74 2.09
N ASN A 18 -0.53 18.90 0.77
CA ASN A 18 -0.55 17.76 -0.14
C ASN A 18 0.86 17.39 -0.62
N LEU A 19 1.16 16.09 -0.62
CA LEU A 19 2.21 15.55 -1.47
C LEU A 19 1.73 15.62 -2.93
N PRO A 20 2.62 15.90 -3.91
CA PRO A 20 2.26 15.94 -5.32
C PRO A 20 2.08 14.52 -5.91
N LYS A 21 1.32 13.68 -5.21
CA LYS A 21 1.05 12.27 -5.51
C LYS A 21 -0.35 11.90 -5.05
N SER A 22 -1.04 11.13 -5.87
CA SER A 22 -2.27 10.44 -5.47
C SER A 22 -1.98 9.28 -4.53
N GLN A 23 -2.96 8.90 -3.71
CA GLN A 23 -2.86 7.71 -2.86
C GLN A 23 -2.62 6.44 -3.70
N LEU A 24 -3.15 6.36 -4.94
CA LEU A 24 -2.89 5.23 -5.84
C LEU A 24 -1.40 5.11 -6.20
N GLN A 25 -0.74 6.25 -6.42
CA GLN A 25 0.70 6.27 -6.71
C GLN A 25 1.52 5.81 -5.50
N LEU A 26 1.15 6.23 -4.28
CA LEU A 26 1.82 5.76 -3.06
C LEU A 26 1.64 4.25 -2.83
N TYR A 27 0.48 3.70 -3.18
CA TYR A 27 0.25 2.26 -3.12
C TYR A 27 1.11 1.51 -4.14
N GLY A 28 1.20 2.00 -5.38
CA GLY A 28 2.10 1.45 -6.40
C GLY A 28 3.56 1.48 -5.97
N GLU A 29 4.05 2.60 -5.44
CA GLU A 29 5.40 2.78 -4.90
C GLU A 29 5.75 1.83 -3.75
N GLY A 30 4.74 1.32 -3.03
CA GLY A 30 4.92 0.30 -2.00
C GLY A 30 5.23 -1.09 -2.57
N VAL A 31 4.87 -1.37 -3.83
CA VAL A 31 4.98 -2.70 -4.45
C VAL A 31 6.36 -2.92 -5.06
N TYR A 32 6.93 -1.91 -5.73
CA TYR A 32 8.27 -1.97 -6.30
C TYR A 32 9.33 -1.35 -5.38
N CYS A 33 10.55 -1.86 -5.53
CA CYS A 33 11.76 -1.39 -4.86
C CYS A 33 12.81 -1.08 -5.93
N VAL A 34 13.78 -0.20 -5.62
CA VAL A 34 14.75 0.25 -6.64
C VAL A 34 15.97 -0.67 -6.73
N GLY A 35 16.62 -0.98 -5.61
CA GLY A 35 17.87 -1.75 -5.62
C GLY A 35 17.65 -3.26 -5.68
N GLU A 36 16.67 -3.77 -4.94
CA GLU A 36 16.29 -5.18 -4.96
C GLU A 36 14.79 -5.34 -5.22
N ASP A 37 14.42 -6.16 -6.20
CA ASP A 37 13.02 -6.55 -6.42
C ASP A 37 12.59 -7.62 -5.40
N TYR A 38 12.08 -7.17 -4.26
CA TYR A 38 11.59 -8.02 -3.18
C TYR A 38 10.39 -8.89 -3.59
N LEU A 39 9.54 -8.41 -4.50
CA LEU A 39 8.35 -9.16 -4.91
C LEU A 39 8.75 -10.34 -5.80
N SER A 40 9.51 -10.09 -6.87
CA SER A 40 9.98 -11.16 -7.77
C SER A 40 10.92 -12.14 -7.08
N ARG A 41 11.63 -11.71 -6.02
CA ARG A 41 12.45 -12.61 -5.18
C ARG A 41 11.63 -13.70 -4.50
N CYS A 42 10.34 -13.47 -4.24
CA CYS A 42 9.46 -14.47 -3.62
C CYS A 42 9.37 -15.76 -4.44
N ALA A 43 9.37 -15.67 -5.78
CA ALA A 43 9.34 -16.83 -6.68
C ALA A 43 10.69 -17.55 -6.85
N LYS A 44 11.79 -17.01 -6.28
CA LYS A 44 13.15 -17.55 -6.46
C LYS A 44 13.62 -18.45 -5.32
N GLY A 45 12.86 -18.54 -4.22
CA GLY A 45 13.20 -19.39 -3.07
C GLY A 45 13.15 -20.88 -3.40
N LYS A 46 14.13 -21.64 -2.91
CA LYS A 46 14.34 -23.06 -3.25
C LYS A 46 13.33 -23.98 -2.58
N ASP A 47 12.92 -23.63 -1.36
CA ASP A 47 11.92 -24.35 -0.59
C ASP A 47 10.83 -23.42 -0.05
N ALA A 48 9.80 -24.01 0.56
CA ALA A 48 8.65 -23.26 1.06
C ALA A 48 9.02 -22.26 2.17
N VAL A 49 10.04 -22.54 2.98
CA VAL A 49 10.49 -21.65 4.07
C VAL A 49 11.23 -20.45 3.48
N GLU A 50 12.11 -20.65 2.51
CA GLU A 50 12.80 -19.57 1.81
C GLU A 50 11.80 -18.65 1.10
N ARG A 51 10.82 -19.22 0.37
CA ARG A 51 9.78 -18.42 -0.30
C ARG A 51 8.90 -17.66 0.69
N PHE A 52 8.47 -18.31 1.78
CA PHE A 52 7.70 -17.64 2.82
C PHE A 52 8.48 -16.51 3.49
N THR A 53 9.76 -16.75 3.77
CA THR A 53 10.67 -15.73 4.33
C THR A 53 10.82 -14.55 3.37
N ALA A 54 10.93 -14.80 2.06
CA ALA A 54 10.95 -13.73 1.06
C ALA A 54 9.63 -12.94 1.01
N VAL A 55 8.47 -13.59 1.14
CA VAL A 55 7.15 -12.92 1.23
C VAL A 55 7.05 -12.04 2.48
N VAL A 56 7.57 -12.50 3.62
CA VAL A 56 7.66 -11.68 4.84
C VAL A 56 8.53 -10.44 4.60
N ALA A 57 9.69 -10.62 3.99
CA ALA A 57 10.58 -9.50 3.64
C ALA A 57 9.90 -8.50 2.71
N TRP A 58 9.21 -8.98 1.67
CA TRP A 58 8.44 -8.13 0.77
C TRP A 58 7.34 -7.38 1.53
N SER A 59 6.59 -8.05 2.40
CA SER A 59 5.55 -7.41 3.22
C SER A 59 6.12 -6.26 4.07
N ILE A 60 7.27 -6.47 4.72
CA ILE A 60 7.97 -5.41 5.46
C ILE A 60 8.40 -4.29 4.51
N SER A 61 8.95 -4.65 3.35
CA SER A 61 9.38 -3.71 2.33
C SER A 61 8.26 -2.83 1.79
N THR A 62 6.97 -3.16 1.99
CA THR A 62 5.86 -2.26 1.59
C THR A 62 5.70 -1.06 2.52
N THR A 63 6.32 -1.07 3.71
CA THR A 63 6.22 0.05 4.65
C THR A 63 7.12 1.20 4.20
N ARG A 64 6.50 2.37 3.98
CA ARG A 64 7.19 3.60 3.57
C ARG A 64 7.22 4.58 4.75
N PRO A 65 8.30 5.36 4.93
CA PRO A 65 8.33 6.42 5.95
C PRO A 65 7.23 7.47 5.69
N PRO A 66 6.25 7.63 6.58
CA PRO A 66 5.26 8.67 6.43
C PRO A 66 5.86 10.05 6.76
N ILE A 67 5.39 11.09 6.09
CA ILE A 67 5.77 12.49 6.38
C ILE A 67 4.64 13.13 7.18
N PHE A 68 4.90 13.45 8.45
CA PHE A 68 3.90 14.13 9.28
C PHE A 68 3.49 15.47 8.64
N GLY A 69 2.18 15.76 8.66
CA GLY A 69 1.63 17.00 8.11
C GLY A 69 1.41 17.00 6.61
N PHE A 70 1.80 15.94 5.89
CA PHE A 70 1.55 15.80 4.47
C PHE A 70 0.68 14.59 4.16
N ALA A 71 -0.27 14.75 3.23
CA ALA A 71 -1.12 13.67 2.74
C ALA A 71 -1.12 13.63 1.21
N PRO A 72 -1.24 12.45 0.58
CA PRO A 72 -1.48 12.39 -0.85
C PRO A 72 -2.84 12.99 -1.23
N TYR A 73 -3.07 13.15 -2.53
CA TYR A 73 -4.41 13.42 -3.03
C TYR A 73 -5.33 12.23 -2.77
N ASN A 74 -6.55 12.50 -2.32
CA ASN A 74 -7.59 11.50 -2.19
C ASN A 74 -8.07 11.11 -3.61
N PRO A 75 -7.94 9.85 -4.03
CA PRO A 75 -8.28 9.49 -5.40
C PRO A 75 -9.76 9.70 -5.69
N VAL A 76 -10.05 10.17 -6.89
CA VAL A 76 -11.44 10.29 -7.38
C VAL A 76 -11.95 8.93 -7.86
N LEU A 77 -13.27 8.73 -7.89
CA LEU A 77 -13.84 7.46 -8.34
C LEU A 77 -13.46 7.18 -9.81
N GLY A 78 -12.95 5.98 -10.09
CA GLY A 78 -12.48 5.59 -11.42
C GLY A 78 -11.09 6.09 -11.79
N GLU A 79 -10.40 6.81 -10.89
CA GLU A 79 -8.99 7.13 -11.06
C GLU A 79 -8.17 5.85 -11.15
N THR A 80 -7.17 5.82 -12.04
CA THR A 80 -6.25 4.69 -12.23
C THR A 80 -4.81 5.12 -12.00
N HIS A 81 -3.95 4.16 -11.64
CA HIS A 81 -2.50 4.33 -11.74
C HIS A 81 -1.88 3.11 -12.42
N HIS A 82 -1.28 3.28 -13.59
CA HIS A 82 -0.62 2.20 -14.36
C HIS A 82 0.87 2.47 -14.53
N VAL A 83 1.71 1.65 -13.88
CA VAL A 83 3.17 1.83 -13.84
C VAL A 83 3.92 0.51 -14.03
N SER A 84 5.09 0.58 -14.64
CA SER A 84 6.01 -0.57 -14.80
C SER A 84 7.37 -0.30 -14.18
N SER A 85 7.94 -1.30 -13.51
CA SER A 85 9.29 -1.26 -12.95
C SER A 85 10.02 -2.54 -13.37
N GLY A 86 10.98 -2.41 -14.28
CA GLY A 86 11.59 -3.58 -14.92
C GLY A 86 10.53 -4.47 -15.59
N SER A 87 10.48 -5.74 -15.18
CA SER A 87 9.52 -6.74 -15.67
C SER A 87 8.21 -6.78 -14.87
N LEU A 88 8.04 -5.92 -13.86
CA LEU A 88 6.84 -5.88 -13.02
C LEU A 88 5.88 -4.78 -13.52
N HIS A 89 4.63 -5.15 -13.74
CA HIS A 89 3.58 -4.25 -14.22
C HIS A 89 2.47 -4.14 -13.18
N ILE A 90 2.07 -2.91 -12.84
CA ILE A 90 1.14 -2.63 -11.73
C ILE A 90 0.03 -1.73 -12.22
N LEU A 91 -1.21 -2.12 -11.98
CA LEU A 91 -2.41 -1.35 -12.26
C LEU A 91 -3.23 -1.18 -10.99
N LEU A 92 -3.58 0.06 -10.68
CA LEU A 92 -4.49 0.42 -9.61
C LEU A 92 -5.73 1.10 -10.16
N GLU A 93 -6.84 0.95 -9.45
CA GLU A 93 -8.09 1.67 -9.68
C GLU A 93 -8.73 2.08 -8.35
N GLN A 94 -9.25 3.30 -8.28
CA GLN A 94 -10.14 3.72 -7.20
C GLN A 94 -11.56 3.21 -7.48
N VAL A 95 -11.90 2.06 -6.88
CA VAL A 95 -13.11 1.31 -7.18
C VAL A 95 -14.33 1.74 -6.36
N SER A 96 -14.12 2.48 -5.26
CA SER A 96 -15.17 3.13 -4.48
C SER A 96 -14.63 4.40 -3.82
N HIS A 97 -15.43 5.47 -3.72
CA HIS A 97 -15.03 6.72 -3.05
C HIS A 97 -15.62 6.87 -1.64
N ARG A 98 -16.80 6.31 -1.37
CA ARG A 98 -17.49 6.40 -0.07
C ARG A 98 -18.13 5.05 0.32
N PRO A 99 -17.43 4.19 1.10
CA PRO A 99 -16.06 4.38 1.64
C PRO A 99 -14.98 4.31 0.55
N PRO A 100 -13.78 4.87 0.78
CA PRO A 100 -12.69 4.78 -0.19
C PRO A 100 -12.18 3.34 -0.25
N VAL A 101 -12.16 2.77 -1.45
CA VAL A 101 -11.58 1.48 -1.75
C VAL A 101 -10.73 1.60 -3.00
N SER A 102 -9.49 1.13 -2.91
CA SER A 102 -8.57 1.03 -4.05
C SER A 102 -8.23 -0.43 -4.29
N ALA A 103 -8.28 -0.85 -5.55
CA ALA A 103 -7.86 -2.18 -5.97
C ALA A 103 -6.54 -2.08 -6.73
N LEU A 104 -5.68 -3.09 -6.59
CA LEU A 104 -4.39 -3.19 -7.25
C LEU A 104 -4.22 -4.61 -7.80
N HIS A 105 -3.73 -4.69 -9.03
CA HIS A 105 -3.26 -5.90 -9.67
C HIS A 105 -1.82 -5.66 -10.11
N ALA A 106 -0.91 -6.60 -9.85
CA ALA A 106 0.42 -6.59 -10.41
C ALA A 106 0.83 -7.98 -10.86
N THR A 107 1.51 -8.05 -12.00
CA THR A 107 2.07 -9.29 -12.56
C THR A 107 3.43 -9.01 -13.16
N ASP A 108 4.29 -10.02 -13.17
CA ASP A 108 5.58 -9.96 -13.85
C ASP A 108 5.55 -10.63 -15.24
N ASP A 109 6.49 -10.26 -16.11
CA ASP A 109 6.61 -10.82 -17.47
C ASP A 109 6.75 -12.35 -17.50
N SER A 110 7.35 -12.93 -16.45
CA SER A 110 7.54 -14.38 -16.37
C SER A 110 6.25 -15.13 -16.04
N GLY A 111 5.26 -14.45 -15.47
CA GLY A 111 4.04 -15.07 -14.96
C GLY A 111 4.27 -15.95 -13.73
N ASP A 112 5.38 -15.73 -13.00
CA ASP A 112 5.68 -16.47 -11.77
C ASP A 112 5.02 -15.81 -10.54
N VAL A 113 4.77 -14.50 -10.59
CA VAL A 113 4.23 -13.72 -9.46
C VAL A 113 3.01 -12.90 -9.86
N GLU A 114 1.95 -13.05 -9.07
CA GLU A 114 0.76 -12.19 -9.14
C GLU A 114 0.49 -11.58 -7.76
N LEU A 115 0.21 -10.28 -7.72
CA LEU A 115 -0.26 -9.57 -6.54
C LEU A 115 -1.64 -9.00 -6.80
N VAL A 116 -2.60 -9.37 -5.97
CA VAL A 116 -3.91 -8.71 -5.88
C VAL A 116 -4.05 -8.07 -4.52
N TRP A 117 -4.43 -6.80 -4.48
CA TRP A 117 -4.55 -6.07 -3.22
C TRP A 117 -5.79 -5.17 -3.23
N CYS A 118 -6.64 -5.35 -2.22
CA CYS A 118 -7.82 -4.52 -1.98
C CYS A 118 -7.55 -3.69 -0.71
N GLN A 119 -7.60 -2.36 -0.81
CA GLN A 119 -7.35 -1.45 0.32
C GLN A 119 -8.58 -0.64 0.67
N ASN A 120 -8.98 -0.68 1.94
CA ASN A 120 -10.07 0.09 2.51
C ASN A 120 -9.60 0.69 3.85
N PRO A 121 -8.92 1.85 3.84
CA PRO A 121 -8.47 2.51 5.06
C PRO A 121 -9.67 3.08 5.83
N ILE A 122 -9.86 2.64 7.08
CA ILE A 122 -10.93 3.09 7.96
C ILE A 122 -10.31 3.88 9.12
N PRO A 123 -10.39 5.22 9.08
CA PRO A 123 -9.86 6.05 10.13
C PRO A 123 -10.80 6.10 11.34
N LYS A 124 -10.21 6.04 12.53
CA LYS A 124 -10.87 6.17 13.84
C LYS A 124 -10.22 7.30 14.62
N PHE A 125 -11.03 8.24 15.09
CA PHE A 125 -10.57 9.40 15.84
C PHE A 125 -10.63 9.13 17.34
N HIS A 126 -9.54 9.43 18.05
CA HIS A 126 -9.38 9.19 19.48
C HIS A 126 -9.02 10.49 20.23
N GLY A 127 -9.54 11.64 19.77
CA GLY A 127 -9.26 12.94 20.37
C GLY A 127 -7.92 13.52 19.90
N THR A 128 -6.82 13.05 20.48
CA THR A 128 -5.47 13.55 20.16
C THR A 128 -4.74 12.71 19.12
N SER A 129 -5.39 11.67 18.59
CA SER A 129 -4.81 10.79 17.57
C SER A 129 -5.87 10.26 16.60
N VAL A 130 -5.41 9.83 15.43
CA VAL A 130 -6.19 9.13 14.40
C VAL A 130 -5.51 7.79 14.15
N GLU A 131 -6.24 6.70 14.30
CA GLU A 131 -5.78 5.38 13.89
C GLU A 131 -6.53 4.95 12.62
N ALA A 132 -5.81 4.82 11.52
CA ALA A 132 -6.33 4.25 10.28
C ALA A 132 -6.09 2.74 10.29
N THR A 133 -7.16 1.98 10.52
CA THR A 133 -7.16 0.52 10.31
C THR A 133 -7.31 0.26 8.82
N VAL A 134 -6.31 -0.36 8.21
CA VAL A 134 -6.37 -0.71 6.79
C VAL A 134 -7.06 -2.06 6.65
N LYS A 135 -8.32 -2.04 6.22
CA LYS A 135 -9.06 -3.26 5.88
C LYS A 135 -8.74 -3.71 4.45
N GLY A 136 -9.03 -4.98 4.19
CA GLY A 136 -8.70 -5.66 2.94
C GLY A 136 -7.38 -6.42 3.07
N LYS A 137 -7.11 -7.29 2.10
CA LYS A 137 -5.97 -8.22 2.14
C LYS A 137 -5.12 -8.08 0.89
N ARG A 138 -3.85 -8.43 1.04
CA ARG A 138 -2.94 -8.67 -0.09
C ARG A 138 -2.88 -10.16 -0.33
N HIS A 139 -2.98 -10.54 -1.59
CA HIS A 139 -2.80 -11.90 -2.06
C HIS A 139 -1.59 -11.91 -2.98
N VAL A 140 -0.48 -12.49 -2.49
CA VAL A 140 0.67 -12.80 -3.34
C VAL A 140 0.52 -14.25 -3.78
N ARG A 141 0.53 -14.50 -5.08
CA ARG A 141 0.47 -15.85 -5.65
C ARG A 141 1.78 -16.16 -6.34
N LEU A 142 2.39 -17.28 -5.97
CA LEU A 142 3.57 -17.82 -6.64
C LEU A 142 3.09 -18.98 -7.52
N LEU A 143 2.82 -18.66 -8.79
CA LEU A 143 2.04 -19.51 -9.69
C LEU A 143 2.72 -20.85 -9.94
N LYS A 144 4.05 -20.84 -10.11
CA LYS A 144 4.89 -22.04 -10.26
C LYS A 144 4.77 -23.03 -9.11
N PHE A 145 4.52 -22.56 -7.89
CA PHE A 145 4.45 -23.40 -6.69
C PHE A 145 3.02 -23.67 -6.22
N ASN A 146 2.02 -23.08 -6.89
CA ASN A 146 0.63 -23.11 -6.47
C ASN A 146 0.45 -22.62 -5.02
N GLU A 147 1.24 -21.63 -4.61
CA GLU A 147 1.21 -21.04 -3.27
C GLU A 147 0.47 -19.70 -3.29
N ASN A 148 -0.44 -19.51 -2.34
CA ASN A 148 -1.19 -18.27 -2.17
C ASN A 148 -0.99 -17.75 -0.73
N TYR A 149 -0.39 -16.57 -0.65
CA TYR A 149 -0.08 -15.90 0.59
C TYR A 149 -1.12 -14.83 0.85
N GLU A 150 -1.84 -14.98 1.95
CA GLU A 150 -2.78 -13.98 2.45
C GLU A 150 -2.09 -13.14 3.51
N ILE A 151 -2.03 -11.82 3.29
CA ILE A 151 -1.24 -10.88 4.09
C ILE A 151 -2.13 -9.72 4.54
N ASP A 152 -2.17 -9.51 5.86
CA ASP A 152 -2.83 -8.34 6.46
C ASP A 152 -2.01 -7.05 6.24
N CYS A 153 -2.59 -5.90 6.57
CA CYS A 153 -1.91 -4.60 6.52
C CYS A 153 -1.65 -4.06 7.93
N PRO A 154 -0.52 -3.36 8.16
CA PRO A 154 -0.33 -2.63 9.41
C PRO A 154 -1.28 -1.43 9.48
N ASN A 155 -1.60 -0.99 10.69
CA ASN A 155 -2.35 0.25 10.94
C ASN A 155 -1.42 1.47 10.82
N LEU A 156 -1.99 2.61 10.45
CA LEU A 156 -1.30 3.90 10.51
C LEU A 156 -1.83 4.72 11.68
N LEU A 157 -0.95 5.09 12.62
CA LEU A 157 -1.29 5.93 13.76
C LEU A 157 -0.72 7.34 13.54
N ILE A 158 -1.60 8.33 13.51
CA ILE A 158 -1.25 9.76 13.46
C ILE A 158 -1.52 10.33 14.84
N ARG A 159 -0.49 10.78 15.55
CA ARG A 159 -0.61 11.49 16.83
C ARG A 159 -0.47 12.99 16.60
N LEU A 160 -1.35 13.79 17.20
CA LEU A 160 -1.30 15.25 17.12
C LEU A 160 -0.67 15.86 18.38
N LEU A 161 -0.94 15.29 19.55
CA LEU A 161 -0.44 15.75 20.84
C LEU A 161 0.03 14.55 21.69
N PRO A 162 1.00 14.73 22.61
CA PRO A 162 1.76 15.97 22.88
C PRO A 162 2.91 16.20 21.89
N ALA A 163 3.42 15.14 21.26
CA ALA A 163 4.45 15.21 20.22
C ALA A 163 3.84 14.67 18.92
N PRO A 164 3.73 15.48 17.86
CA PRO A 164 3.16 15.03 16.61
C PRO A 164 4.01 13.93 15.96
N SER A 165 3.38 12.84 15.53
CA SER A 165 4.06 11.72 14.87
C SER A 165 3.13 10.96 13.94
N VAL A 166 3.73 10.23 12.98
CA VAL A 166 3.03 9.22 12.19
C VAL A 166 3.83 7.92 12.25
N GLU A 167 3.18 6.83 12.63
CA GLU A 167 3.84 5.55 12.87
C GLU A 167 3.00 4.38 12.35
N TRP A 168 3.67 3.39 11.77
CA TRP A 168 3.06 2.08 11.52
C TRP A 168 2.91 1.31 12.84
N SER A 169 1.79 0.62 13.03
CA SER A 169 1.56 -0.18 14.23
C SER A 169 0.63 -1.38 14.00
N GLY A 170 0.59 -2.27 14.98
CA GLY A 170 -0.26 -3.47 14.95
C GLY A 170 0.47 -4.71 14.46
N THR A 171 -0.25 -5.81 14.34
CA THR A 171 0.31 -7.11 13.95
C THR A 171 -0.17 -7.44 12.54
N VAL A 172 0.78 -7.68 11.64
CA VAL A 172 0.53 -8.22 10.31
C VAL A 172 0.63 -9.73 10.39
N ARG A 173 -0.45 -10.42 10.03
CA ARG A 173 -0.45 -11.86 9.86
C ARG A 173 -0.24 -12.21 8.39
N ILE A 174 0.60 -13.21 8.14
CA ILE A 174 0.86 -13.77 6.81
C ILE A 174 0.57 -15.26 6.88
N VAL A 175 -0.17 -15.78 5.90
CA VAL A 175 -0.58 -17.20 5.87
C VAL A 175 -0.41 -17.77 4.49
N CYS A 176 0.20 -18.95 4.40
CA CYS A 176 0.16 -19.79 3.20
C CYS A 176 -0.36 -21.16 3.61
N LYS A 177 -1.59 -21.49 3.21
CA LYS A 177 -2.24 -22.75 3.57
C LYS A 177 -1.55 -23.94 2.92
N GLN A 178 -1.03 -23.75 1.71
CA GLN A 178 -0.39 -24.79 0.91
C GLN A 178 0.94 -25.25 1.51
N SER A 179 1.74 -24.31 2.04
CA SER A 179 2.97 -24.65 2.74
C SER A 179 2.76 -25.00 4.21
N GLY A 180 1.59 -24.67 4.78
CA GLY A 180 1.29 -24.85 6.21
C GLY A 180 2.09 -23.91 7.11
N LEU A 181 2.47 -22.73 6.59
CA LEU A 181 3.28 -21.74 7.29
C LEU A 181 2.48 -20.47 7.60
N GLU A 182 2.82 -19.87 8.72
CA GLU A 182 2.28 -18.60 9.19
C GLU A 182 3.38 -17.70 9.72
N ALA A 183 3.17 -16.39 9.63
CA ALA A 183 3.95 -15.42 10.37
C ALA A 183 3.08 -14.38 11.07
N GLU A 184 3.61 -13.91 12.20
CA GLU A 184 3.10 -12.75 12.93
C GLU A 184 4.24 -11.74 13.00
N VAL A 185 4.01 -10.54 12.44
CA VAL A 185 4.98 -9.45 12.39
C VAL A 185 4.38 -8.23 13.09
N CYS A 186 4.90 -7.89 14.26
CA CYS A 186 4.44 -6.81 15.12
C CYS A 186 5.23 -5.54 14.87
N TYR A 187 4.51 -4.48 14.49
CA TYR A 187 5.02 -3.12 14.36
C TYR A 187 4.83 -2.38 15.68
N TYR A 188 5.94 -2.11 16.37
CA TYR A 188 5.91 -1.47 17.67
C TYR A 188 5.83 0.04 17.54
N ARG A 189 4.95 0.60 18.37
CA ARG A 189 4.83 2.05 18.54
C ARG A 189 6.04 2.53 19.33
N SER A 190 6.53 3.74 19.06
CA SER A 190 7.42 4.41 20.00
C SER A 190 6.67 4.61 21.31
N HIS A 191 7.08 3.89 22.35
CA HIS A 191 6.64 4.15 23.72
C HIS A 191 7.47 5.32 24.24
N THR A 192 6.91 6.53 24.16
CA THR A 192 7.42 7.68 24.92
C THR A 192 6.52 7.85 26.13
N PHE A 193 6.76 7.09 27.20
CA PHE A 193 6.19 7.38 28.51
C PHE A 193 7.32 7.88 29.40
N LEU A 194 7.23 9.14 29.86
CA LEU A 194 8.18 9.78 30.78
C LEU A 194 9.66 9.81 30.33
N GLY A 195 9.94 9.92 29.03
CA GLY A 195 11.31 10.16 28.54
C GLY A 195 12.26 8.96 28.58
N LEU A 196 11.77 7.78 28.96
CA LEU A 196 12.51 6.52 28.82
C LEU A 196 12.18 5.88 27.46
N GLY A 197 13.19 5.78 26.61
CA GLY A 197 13.08 5.50 25.19
C GLY A 197 12.55 4.10 24.86
N GLY A 198 11.48 4.06 24.06
CA GLY A 198 11.20 2.95 23.17
C GLY A 198 12.02 3.08 21.89
N ASP A 199 12.30 1.96 21.25
CA ASP A 199 13.00 1.92 19.96
C ASP A 199 11.99 2.17 18.82
N PRO A 200 11.93 3.38 18.23
CA PRO A 200 10.92 3.69 17.24
C PRO A 200 11.11 2.81 16.00
N ARG A 201 10.01 2.51 15.31
CA ARG A 201 10.02 1.76 14.03
C ARG A 201 10.53 0.32 14.15
N CYS A 202 10.58 -0.21 15.37
CA CYS A 202 10.91 -1.60 15.63
C CYS A 202 9.85 -2.55 15.05
N VAL A 203 10.33 -3.64 14.45
CA VAL A 203 9.51 -4.77 14.02
C VAL A 203 10.05 -6.03 14.67
N LYS A 204 9.16 -6.83 15.25
CA LYS A 204 9.51 -8.18 15.75
C LYS A 204 8.48 -9.18 15.29
N GLY A 205 8.88 -10.42 15.11
CA GLY A 205 7.96 -11.43 14.65
C GLY A 205 8.55 -12.83 14.64
N LYS A 206 7.79 -13.74 14.07
CA LYS A 206 8.21 -15.12 13.88
C LYS A 206 7.49 -15.75 12.70
N ILE A 207 8.18 -16.68 12.04
CA ILE A 207 7.60 -17.64 11.09
C ILE A 207 7.46 -18.97 11.84
N PHE A 208 6.31 -19.63 11.74
CA PHE A 208 6.04 -20.88 12.43
C PHE A 208 5.12 -21.80 11.62
N SER A 209 5.12 -23.08 11.97
CA SER A 209 4.19 -24.06 11.40
C SER A 209 2.77 -23.84 11.90
N SER A 210 1.81 -23.72 10.99
CA SER A 210 0.37 -23.60 11.34
C SER A 210 -0.11 -24.76 12.21
N ARG A 211 0.42 -25.97 11.99
CA ARG A 211 -0.03 -27.20 12.66
C ARG A 211 0.63 -27.40 14.02
N SER A 212 1.97 -27.35 14.08
CA SER A 212 2.70 -27.65 15.32
C SER A 212 2.91 -26.42 16.20
N ARG A 213 2.72 -25.21 15.65
CA ARG A 213 3.07 -23.92 16.29
C ARG A 213 4.56 -23.78 16.61
N GLU A 214 5.40 -24.67 16.05
CA GLU A 214 6.85 -24.62 16.18
C GLU A 214 7.41 -23.43 15.39
N THR A 215 8.25 -22.62 16.06
CA THR A 215 8.95 -21.50 15.44
C THR A 215 10.06 -22.00 14.52
N ILE A 216 10.07 -21.49 13.29
CA ILE A 216 11.07 -21.79 12.26
C ILE A 216 12.07 -20.64 12.18
N CYS A 217 11.60 -19.39 12.21
CA CYS A 217 12.44 -18.21 12.22
C CYS A 217 11.93 -17.16 13.20
N GLU A 218 12.85 -16.44 13.83
CA GLU A 218 12.58 -15.21 14.58
C GLU A 218 12.95 -13.99 13.74
N ILE A 219 12.13 -12.95 13.79
CA ILE A 219 12.31 -11.71 13.03
C ILE A 219 12.54 -10.58 14.03
N ASP A 220 13.59 -9.79 13.82
CA ASP A 220 13.91 -8.64 14.67
C ASP A 220 14.66 -7.56 13.88
N GLY A 221 14.31 -6.29 14.12
CA GLY A 221 15.02 -5.13 13.59
C GLY A 221 14.11 -3.92 13.44
N HIS A 222 14.37 -3.09 12.43
CA HIS A 222 13.60 -1.87 12.15
C HIS A 222 13.23 -1.78 10.68
N TRP A 223 11.96 -1.48 10.40
CA TRP A 223 11.43 -1.45 9.02
C TRP A 223 11.96 -0.29 8.17
N ASP A 224 12.58 0.72 8.78
CA ASP A 224 13.25 1.84 8.11
C ASP A 224 14.77 1.66 8.01
N ARG A 225 15.32 0.55 8.52
CA ARG A 225 16.76 0.23 8.50
C ARG A 225 16.97 -1.20 8.03
N THR A 226 17.38 -2.08 8.92
CA THR A 226 17.65 -3.48 8.63
C THR A 226 16.76 -4.34 9.52
N VAL A 227 16.20 -5.39 8.92
CA VAL A 227 15.49 -6.45 9.62
C VAL A 227 16.23 -7.75 9.37
N SER A 228 16.42 -8.53 10.43
CA SER A 228 17.10 -9.82 10.40
C SER A 228 16.11 -10.96 10.60
N SER A 229 16.45 -12.13 10.06
CA SER A 229 15.80 -13.40 10.33
C SER A 229 16.81 -14.36 10.95
N LYS A 230 16.44 -14.97 12.07
CA LYS A 230 17.24 -15.97 12.78
C LYS A 230 16.55 -17.33 12.69
N ASP A 231 17.23 -18.30 12.09
CA ASP A 231 16.75 -19.69 12.03
C ASP A 231 16.75 -20.31 13.44
N ALA A 232 15.61 -20.85 13.86
CA ALA A 232 15.41 -21.32 15.22
C ALA A 232 16.22 -22.59 15.55
N ARG A 233 16.55 -23.41 14.54
CA ARG A 233 17.26 -24.68 14.72
C ARG A 233 18.77 -24.50 14.74
N SER A 234 19.29 -23.77 13.76
CA SER A 234 20.73 -23.55 13.55
C SER A 234 21.26 -22.31 14.25
N GLY A 235 20.39 -21.39 14.65
CA GLY A 235 20.78 -20.08 15.19
C GLY A 235 21.38 -19.12 14.16
N LYS A 236 21.43 -19.50 12.88
CA LYS A 236 21.99 -18.67 11.81
C LYS A 236 21.15 -17.42 11.63
N VAL A 237 21.80 -16.25 11.65
CA VAL A 237 21.19 -14.95 11.39
C VAL A 237 21.50 -14.52 9.96
N SER A 238 20.50 -13.98 9.27
CA SER A 238 20.61 -13.43 7.92
C SER A 238 19.84 -12.12 7.81
N VAL A 239 20.24 -11.27 6.87
CA VAL A 239 19.50 -10.03 6.57
C VAL A 239 18.25 -10.40 5.78
N LEU A 240 17.08 -10.09 6.35
CA LEU A 240 15.78 -10.32 5.74
C LEU A 240 15.41 -9.17 4.79
N TYR A 241 15.68 -7.94 5.23
CA TYR A 241 15.36 -6.70 4.54
C TYR A 241 16.36 -5.60 4.91
N ASP A 242 16.77 -4.79 3.93
CA ASP A 242 17.54 -3.56 4.09
C ASP A 242 16.82 -2.40 3.37
N ALA A 243 16.40 -1.40 4.14
CA ALA A 243 15.72 -0.22 3.64
C ALA A 243 16.58 0.59 2.66
N ARG A 244 17.91 0.56 2.79
CA ARG A 244 18.79 1.28 1.85
C ARG A 244 18.66 0.73 0.44
N THR A 245 18.59 -0.59 0.28
CA THR A 245 18.42 -1.21 -1.03
C THR A 245 16.97 -1.14 -1.52
N ALA A 246 16.00 -1.11 -0.60
CA ALA A 246 14.59 -1.07 -0.97
C ALA A 246 14.11 0.34 -1.38
N ILE A 247 14.51 1.39 -0.65
CA ILE A 247 13.85 2.71 -0.73
C ILE A 247 14.75 3.95 -0.83
N SER A 248 16.08 3.87 -0.67
CA SER A 248 16.92 5.08 -0.63
C SER A 248 17.04 5.83 -1.97
N ASP A 249 16.96 5.12 -3.10
CA ASP A 249 17.15 5.70 -4.43
C ASP A 249 15.86 5.71 -5.27
N LEU A 250 14.70 5.90 -4.62
CA LEU A 250 13.40 5.97 -5.31
C LEU A 250 13.41 6.99 -6.45
N LYS A 251 13.37 6.49 -7.68
CA LYS A 251 13.29 7.31 -8.89
C LYS A 251 11.84 7.67 -9.16
N THR A 252 11.61 8.93 -9.52
CA THR A 252 10.28 9.40 -9.90
C THR A 252 9.88 8.71 -11.20
N PRO A 253 8.72 8.03 -11.25
CA PRO A 253 8.23 7.44 -12.50
C PRO A 253 8.05 8.49 -13.60
N VAL A 254 8.33 8.10 -14.84
CA VAL A 254 8.25 8.99 -16.01
C VAL A 254 7.28 8.43 -17.04
N VAL A 255 6.58 9.32 -17.75
CA VAL A 255 5.72 8.94 -18.88
C VAL A 255 6.64 8.62 -20.07
N ARG A 256 6.66 7.34 -20.49
CA ARG A 256 7.40 6.89 -21.68
C ARG A 256 6.54 6.91 -22.93
N ASN A 257 5.26 6.60 -22.80
CA ASN A 257 4.30 6.61 -23.91
C ASN A 257 3.14 7.56 -23.60
N GLN A 258 3.18 8.75 -24.20
CA GLN A 258 2.15 9.76 -24.00
C GLN A 258 0.79 9.36 -24.60
N GLU A 259 0.79 8.67 -25.75
CA GLU A 259 -0.43 8.24 -26.44
C GLU A 259 -1.13 7.10 -25.69
N GLY A 260 -0.37 6.27 -24.97
CA GLY A 260 -0.89 5.21 -24.12
C GLY A 260 -1.41 5.67 -22.76
N LEU A 261 -1.24 6.95 -22.40
CA LEU A 261 -1.63 7.47 -21.09
C LEU A 261 -3.15 7.65 -21.02
N SER A 262 -3.81 6.93 -20.11
CA SER A 262 -5.27 7.00 -19.98
C SER A 262 -5.72 8.35 -19.39
N PRO A 263 -6.86 8.92 -19.82
CA PRO A 263 -7.45 10.08 -19.16
C PRO A 263 -7.79 9.85 -17.68
N SER A 264 -7.97 8.59 -17.27
CA SER A 264 -8.22 8.23 -15.88
C SER A 264 -6.96 8.19 -15.00
N GLU A 265 -5.77 8.35 -15.58
CA GLU A 265 -4.51 8.21 -14.86
C GLU A 265 -4.32 9.31 -13.80
N SER A 266 -3.82 8.94 -12.61
CA SER A 266 -3.54 9.86 -11.50
C SER A 266 -2.68 11.05 -11.93
N ALA A 267 -1.68 10.82 -12.79
CA ALA A 267 -0.81 11.87 -13.31
C ALA A 267 -1.55 12.88 -14.21
N VAL A 268 -2.65 12.47 -14.84
CA VAL A 268 -3.52 13.33 -15.66
C VAL A 268 -4.47 14.13 -14.76
N PHE A 269 -5.18 13.45 -13.85
CA PHE A 269 -6.12 14.11 -12.92
C PHE A 269 -5.44 15.18 -12.07
N TRP A 270 -4.29 14.84 -11.51
CA TRP A 270 -3.61 15.67 -10.53
C TRP A 270 -2.44 16.47 -11.12
N GLY A 271 -2.17 16.34 -12.43
CA GLY A 271 -1.01 16.93 -13.08
C GLY A 271 -0.87 18.43 -12.88
N GLU A 272 -1.97 19.19 -13.04
CA GLU A 272 -1.94 20.64 -12.80
C GLU A 272 -1.73 21.00 -11.32
N VAL A 273 -2.34 20.22 -10.41
CA VAL A 273 -2.16 20.42 -8.96
C VAL A 273 -0.71 20.18 -8.58
N SER A 274 -0.13 19.08 -9.06
CA SER A 274 1.28 18.71 -8.83
C SER A 274 2.23 19.74 -9.40
N ASP A 275 2.05 20.19 -10.66
CA ASP A 275 2.89 21.22 -11.29
C ASP A 275 2.88 22.53 -10.47
N ALA A 276 1.70 22.95 -10.01
CA ALA A 276 1.56 24.15 -9.19
C ALA A 276 2.23 24.00 -7.80
N ILE A 277 2.09 22.83 -7.13
CA ILE A 277 2.79 22.54 -5.87
C ILE A 277 4.31 22.59 -6.06
N LEU A 278 4.83 21.94 -7.11
CA LEU A 278 6.26 21.90 -7.40
C LEU A 278 6.84 23.30 -7.68
N LYS A 279 6.05 24.16 -8.33
CA LYS A 279 6.40 25.58 -8.57
C LYS A 279 6.12 26.49 -7.38
N LYS A 280 5.60 25.96 -6.26
CA LYS A 280 5.17 26.71 -5.06
C LYS A 280 4.10 27.77 -5.34
N ASP A 281 3.30 27.58 -6.40
CA ASP A 281 2.15 28.42 -6.73
C ASP A 281 0.91 27.90 -6.00
N TRP A 282 0.76 28.31 -4.74
CA TRP A 282 -0.30 27.81 -3.86
C TRP A 282 -1.70 28.25 -4.29
N GLU A 283 -1.83 29.38 -4.95
CA GLU A 283 -3.14 29.84 -5.42
C GLU A 283 -3.60 29.00 -6.60
N ARG A 284 -2.75 28.82 -7.61
CA ARG A 284 -3.04 27.93 -8.73
C ARG A 284 -3.29 26.51 -8.27
N SER A 285 -2.50 26.01 -7.32
CA SER A 285 -2.68 24.67 -6.76
C SER A 285 -4.06 24.50 -6.09
N ARG A 286 -4.50 25.48 -5.28
CA ARG A 286 -5.84 25.47 -4.68
C ARG A 286 -6.95 25.46 -5.73
N GLN A 287 -6.83 26.28 -6.77
CA GLN A 287 -7.83 26.36 -7.84
C GLN A 287 -7.90 25.06 -8.66
N ALA A 288 -6.74 24.52 -9.04
CA ALA A 288 -6.65 23.25 -9.77
C ALA A 288 -7.21 22.09 -8.95
N LYS A 289 -6.84 22.01 -7.66
CA LYS A 289 -7.37 20.98 -6.74
C LYS A 289 -8.90 21.07 -6.63
N ARG A 290 -9.43 22.28 -6.46
CA ARG A 290 -10.88 22.51 -6.42
C ARG A 290 -11.56 22.05 -7.72
N ARG A 291 -10.99 22.34 -8.90
CA ARG A 291 -11.58 21.88 -10.18
C ARG A 291 -11.72 20.36 -10.25
N VAL A 292 -10.69 19.62 -9.83
CA VAL A 292 -10.73 18.13 -9.80
C VAL A 292 -11.83 17.66 -8.84
N GLU A 293 -11.85 18.19 -7.61
CA GLU A 293 -12.80 17.78 -6.58
C GLU A 293 -14.25 18.17 -6.92
N ASP A 294 -14.47 19.35 -7.52
CA ASP A 294 -15.79 19.83 -7.94
C ASP A 294 -16.33 18.99 -9.11
N THR A 295 -15.46 18.64 -10.06
CA THR A 295 -15.81 17.75 -11.17
C THR A 295 -16.20 16.37 -10.65
N ALA A 296 -15.41 15.79 -9.75
CA ALA A 296 -15.73 14.51 -9.13
C ALA A 296 -17.06 14.56 -8.36
N ARG A 297 -17.32 15.62 -7.59
CA ARG A 297 -18.60 15.81 -6.87
C ARG A 297 -19.79 15.95 -7.83
N ARG A 298 -19.62 16.66 -8.94
CA ARG A 298 -20.66 16.81 -9.97
C ARG A 298 -20.99 15.48 -10.64
N LEU A 299 -19.97 14.74 -11.09
CA LEU A 299 -20.16 13.43 -11.73
C LEU A 299 -20.79 12.41 -10.76
N ASP A 300 -20.38 12.42 -9.49
CA ASP A 300 -20.99 11.57 -8.46
C ASP A 300 -22.47 11.91 -8.26
N LYS A 301 -22.82 13.20 -8.22
CA LYS A 301 -24.22 13.64 -8.13
C LYS A 301 -25.02 13.22 -9.35
N GLU A 302 -24.54 13.49 -10.56
CA GLU A 302 -25.23 13.12 -11.81
C GLU A 302 -25.51 11.62 -11.89
N ARG A 303 -24.55 10.79 -11.47
CA ARG A 303 -24.70 9.33 -11.43
C ARG A 303 -25.73 8.89 -10.38
N ASN A 304 -25.69 9.48 -9.17
CA ASN A 304 -26.65 9.18 -8.11
C ASN A 304 -28.08 9.61 -8.49
N ASP A 305 -28.23 10.77 -9.13
CA ASP A 305 -29.54 11.29 -9.58
C ASP A 305 -30.16 10.36 -10.65
N LYS A 306 -29.33 9.64 -11.42
CA LYS A 306 -29.76 8.61 -12.40
C LYS A 306 -29.93 7.21 -11.80
N GLY A 307 -29.56 7.00 -10.54
CA GLY A 307 -29.56 5.67 -9.91
C GLY A 307 -28.53 4.69 -10.52
N GLU A 308 -27.48 5.20 -11.16
CA GLU A 308 -26.46 4.39 -11.81
C GLU A 308 -25.43 3.86 -10.80
N VAL A 309 -25.22 2.55 -10.79
CA VAL A 309 -24.17 1.92 -9.98
C VAL A 309 -22.83 2.05 -10.71
N TRP A 310 -21.78 2.49 -10.00
CA TRP A 310 -20.44 2.51 -10.57
C TRP A 310 -19.92 1.08 -10.72
N ILE A 311 -19.47 0.74 -11.92
CA ILE A 311 -18.82 -0.52 -12.23
C ILE A 311 -17.35 -0.20 -12.52
N PRO A 312 -16.40 -0.69 -11.69
CA PRO A 312 -14.99 -0.48 -11.95
C PRO A 312 -14.58 -1.10 -13.29
N LYS A 313 -13.61 -0.48 -13.95
CA LYS A 313 -13.18 -0.86 -15.30
C LYS A 313 -12.28 -2.09 -15.29
N HIS A 314 -11.48 -2.28 -14.25
CA HIS A 314 -10.41 -3.28 -14.21
C HIS A 314 -10.63 -4.36 -13.14
N PHE A 315 -11.60 -4.16 -12.25
CA PHE A 315 -11.83 -5.04 -11.11
C PHE A 315 -13.30 -5.39 -10.92
N SER A 316 -13.55 -6.64 -10.57
CA SER A 316 -14.80 -7.06 -9.93
C SER A 316 -14.67 -6.94 -8.41
N LEU A 317 -15.77 -6.62 -7.74
CA LEU A 317 -15.80 -6.40 -6.30
C LEU A 317 -16.90 -7.21 -5.64
N SER A 318 -16.67 -7.60 -4.39
CA SER A 318 -17.74 -8.05 -3.50
C SER A 318 -17.52 -7.48 -2.10
N GLN A 319 -18.57 -7.56 -1.27
CA GLN A 319 -18.47 -7.32 0.16
C GLN A 319 -18.90 -8.56 0.91
N ASP A 320 -18.10 -8.97 1.88
CA ASP A 320 -18.49 -10.05 2.80
C ASP A 320 -19.61 -9.58 3.75
N LYS A 321 -20.15 -10.52 4.54
CA LYS A 321 -21.19 -10.24 5.55
C LYS A 321 -20.77 -9.25 6.65
N HIS A 322 -19.47 -8.95 6.76
CA HIS A 322 -18.89 -8.01 7.72
C HIS A 322 -18.54 -6.66 7.08
N GLY A 323 -18.88 -6.45 5.80
CA GLY A 323 -18.60 -5.24 5.03
C GLY A 323 -17.11 -5.08 4.68
N ASN A 324 -16.35 -6.17 4.66
CA ASN A 324 -14.99 -6.18 4.12
C ASN A 324 -15.05 -6.35 2.61
N TRP A 325 -14.24 -5.58 1.90
CA TRP A 325 -14.20 -5.62 0.44
C TRP A 325 -13.21 -6.68 -0.03
N GLU A 326 -13.62 -7.43 -1.04
CA GLU A 326 -12.75 -8.29 -1.83
C GLU A 326 -12.77 -7.78 -3.27
N CYS A 327 -11.60 -7.78 -3.89
CA CYS A 327 -11.36 -7.24 -5.23
C CYS A 327 -10.69 -8.33 -6.07
N TRP A 328 -11.16 -8.57 -7.30
CA TRP A 328 -10.49 -9.47 -8.25
C TRP A 328 -10.25 -8.76 -9.58
N PRO A 329 -9.05 -8.88 -10.17
CA PRO A 329 -8.80 -8.33 -11.49
C PRO A 329 -9.68 -9.03 -12.54
N LEU A 330 -10.15 -8.26 -13.53
CA LEU A 330 -10.89 -8.81 -14.67
C LEU A 330 -9.96 -9.49 -15.68
N GLU A 331 -8.74 -8.98 -15.80
CA GLU A 331 -7.70 -9.51 -16.67
C GLU A 331 -6.74 -10.41 -15.91
N LYS A 332 -6.20 -11.43 -16.60
CA LYS A 332 -5.25 -12.39 -15.99
C LYS A 332 -3.86 -11.80 -15.73
N SER A 333 -3.47 -10.79 -16.50
CA SER A 333 -2.16 -10.16 -16.42
C SER A 333 -2.27 -8.67 -16.65
N VAL A 334 -1.35 -7.91 -16.06
CA VAL A 334 -1.21 -6.48 -16.28
C VAL A 334 -0.26 -6.24 -17.44
N PRO A 335 -0.67 -5.53 -18.51
CA PRO A 335 0.22 -5.23 -19.63
C PRO A 335 1.27 -4.18 -19.24
N PRO A 336 2.35 -4.03 -20.05
CA PRO A 336 3.30 -2.95 -19.89
C PRO A 336 2.63 -1.57 -19.85
N ALA A 337 3.10 -0.74 -18.92
CA ALA A 337 2.50 0.55 -18.63
C ALA A 337 3.09 1.70 -19.46
N PRO A 338 2.30 2.77 -19.70
CA PRO A 338 2.82 4.00 -20.30
C PRO A 338 3.77 4.76 -19.36
N ILE A 339 3.66 4.57 -18.04
CA ILE A 339 4.55 5.15 -17.02
C ILE A 339 5.56 4.09 -16.59
N ILE A 340 6.84 4.45 -16.55
CA ILE A 340 7.92 3.57 -16.11
C ILE A 340 8.69 4.15 -14.93
N VAL A 341 9.13 3.29 -14.01
CA VAL A 341 10.17 3.62 -13.03
C VAL A 341 11.51 3.51 -13.74
N PRO A 342 12.30 4.59 -13.83
CA PRO A 342 13.62 4.51 -14.46
C PRO A 342 14.53 3.51 -13.74
N SER A 343 15.36 2.80 -14.51
CA SER A 343 16.43 1.94 -13.98
C SER A 343 17.53 2.76 -13.35
#